data_AF-A0A258EEC7-F1
#
_entry.id   AF-A0A258EEC7-F1
#
_cell.length_a   1.000
_cell.length_b   1.000
_cell.length_c   1.000
_cell.angle_alpha   90.00
_cell.angle_beta   90.00
_cell.angle_gamma   90.00
#
_symmetry.space_group_name_H-M   'P 1'
#
loop_
_entity.id
_entity.type
_entity.pdbx_description
1 polymer ?
#
loop_
_entity_poly.entity_id
_entity_poly.type
_entity_poly.pdbx_seq_one_letter_code
_entity_poly.pdbx_strand_id
1 'polypeptide(L)'
;MNVIVNRVAEFLKRFPPFSFLEKEDLFAVAQQVEIQYLEKGETLFTQGEPARPSFFVLKEGTIQLVESTPKGEEIREICDEGDVF
;
A
#
# COMPACT_ATOMS: atom_id res chain seq x y z
N MET A 1 20.79 -10.50 10.27
CA MET A 1 19.76 -9.46 10.47
C MET A 1 19.22 -9.09 9.10
N ASN A 2 17.91 -9.22 8.86
CA ASN A 2 17.31 -8.94 7.55
C ASN A 2 17.13 -7.42 7.39
N VAL A 3 18.01 -6.80 6.60
CA VAL A 3 18.04 -5.35 6.41
C VAL A 3 16.75 -4.82 5.76
N ILE A 4 16.10 -5.61 4.90
CA ILE A 4 14.86 -5.22 4.23
C ILE A 4 13.72 -5.14 5.25
N VAL A 5 13.56 -6.17 6.08
CA VAL A 5 12.50 -6.22 7.12
C VAL A 5 12.63 -5.04 8.09
N ASN A 6 13.85 -4.71 8.52
CA ASN A 6 14.08 -3.56 9.39
C ASN A 6 13.61 -2.25 8.74
N ARG A 7 13.93 -2.03 7.46
CA ARG A 7 13.52 -0.82 6.73
C ARG A 7 12.00 -0.76 6.54
N VAL A 8 11.36 -1.89 6.27
CA VAL A 8 9.90 -1.98 6.18
C VAL A 8 9.26 -1.66 7.52
N ALA A 9 9.75 -2.25 8.62
CA ALA A 9 9.25 -1.94 9.96
C ALA A 9 9.44 -0.46 10.32
N GLU A 10 10.62 0.11 10.05
CA GLU A 10 10.89 1.53 10.27
C GLU A 10 9.96 2.44 9.47
N PHE A 11 9.67 2.08 8.22
CA PHE A 11 8.73 2.80 7.37
C PHE A 11 7.30 2.71 7.94
N LEU A 12 6.79 1.50 8.18
CA LEU A 12 5.43 1.27 8.65
C LEU A 12 5.17 1.97 9.99
N LYS A 13 6.15 1.99 10.91
CA LYS A 13 6.01 2.66 12.22
C LYS A 13 5.63 4.14 12.14
N ARG A 14 5.89 4.79 11.01
CA ARG A 14 5.59 6.22 10.80
C ARG A 14 4.10 6.49 10.57
N PHE A 15 3.31 5.47 10.23
CA PHE A 15 1.93 5.64 9.76
C PHE A 15 0.94 4.76 10.56
N PRO A 16 -0.25 5.28 10.92
CA PRO A 16 -1.34 4.45 11.41
C PRO A 16 -1.78 3.41 10.37
N PRO A 17 -2.29 2.24 10.78
CA PRO A 17 -2.44 1.76 12.16
C PRO A 17 -1.13 1.16 12.73
N PHE A 18 -0.08 1.03 11.93
CA PHE A 18 1.15 0.33 12.31
C PHE A 18 1.96 1.06 13.38
N SER A 19 1.83 2.39 13.47
CA SER A 19 2.43 3.20 14.55
C SER A 19 1.93 2.82 15.95
N PHE A 20 0.78 2.13 16.05
CA PHE A 20 0.22 1.63 17.32
C PHE A 20 0.71 0.24 17.70
N LEU A 21 1.45 -0.45 16.82
CA LEU A 21 1.96 -1.79 17.08
C LEU A 21 3.21 -1.73 17.93
N GLU A 22 3.32 -2.66 18.87
CA GLU A 22 4.57 -2.93 19.57
C GLU A 22 5.61 -3.47 18.60
N LYS A 23 6.88 -3.36 18.99
CA LYS A 23 8.01 -3.67 18.11
C LYS A 23 7.96 -5.09 17.54
N GLU A 24 7.59 -6.06 18.37
CA GLU A 24 7.54 -7.47 18.01
C GLU A 24 6.44 -7.74 16.98
N ASP A 25 5.25 -7.17 17.17
CA ASP A 25 4.12 -7.31 16.24
C ASP A 25 4.40 -6.60 14.91
N LEU A 26 4.95 -5.39 14.97
CA LEU A 26 5.37 -4.64 13.79
C LEU A 26 6.42 -5.42 12.97
N PHE A 27 7.37 -6.07 13.66
CA PHE A 27 8.38 -6.88 13.01
C PHE A 27 7.80 -8.18 12.41
N ALA A 28 6.78 -8.77 13.04
CA ALA A 28 6.05 -9.90 12.48
C ALA A 28 5.31 -9.50 11.19
N VAL A 29 4.63 -8.36 11.18
CA VAL A 29 4.00 -7.80 9.97
C VAL A 29 5.03 -7.52 8.89
N ALA A 30 6.13 -6.84 9.21
CA ALA A 30 7.17 -6.49 8.24
C ALA A 30 7.84 -7.71 7.58
N GLN A 31 7.83 -8.87 8.23
CA GLN A 31 8.34 -10.12 7.64
C GLN A 31 7.42 -10.74 6.59
N GLN A 32 6.13 -10.37 6.58
CA GLN A 32 5.13 -10.87 5.65
C GLN A 32 4.87 -9.93 4.47
N VAL A 33 5.52 -8.76 4.45
CA VAL A 33 5.36 -7.78 3.38
C VAL A 33 6.07 -8.22 2.11
N GLU A 34 5.37 -8.10 0.99
CA GLU A 34 5.93 -8.22 -0.35
C GLU A 34 6.12 -6.83 -0.97
N ILE A 35 7.28 -6.60 -1.60
CA ILE A 35 7.57 -5.33 -2.27
C ILE A 35 7.19 -5.46 -3.73
N GLN A 36 6.23 -4.65 -4.16
CA GLN A 36 5.83 -4.52 -5.56
C GLN A 36 6.26 -3.15 -6.10
N TYR A 37 6.82 -3.15 -7.31
CA TYR A 37 7.16 -1.95 -8.06
C TYR A 37 6.18 -1.82 -9.22
N LEU A 38 5.78 -0.58 -9.50
CA LEU A 38 4.94 -0.23 -10.64
C LEU A 38 5.60 0.89 -11.42
N GLU A 39 5.57 0.79 -12.74
CA GLU A 39 5.95 1.90 -13.62
C GLU A 39 4.81 2.92 -13.75
N LYS A 40 5.15 4.13 -14.20
CA LYS A 40 4.15 5.18 -14.41
C LYS A 40 3.13 4.73 -15.46
N GLY A 41 1.86 4.73 -15.06
CA GLY A 41 0.74 4.34 -15.92
C GLY A 41 0.39 2.86 -15.84
N GLU A 42 1.11 2.05 -15.06
CA GLU A 42 0.69 0.69 -14.76
C GLU A 42 -0.51 0.67 -13.80
N THR A 43 -1.36 -0.33 -13.98
CA THR A 43 -2.55 -0.56 -13.16
C THR A 43 -2.25 -1.62 -12.11
N LEU A 44 -2.44 -1.29 -10.82
CA LEU A 44 -2.24 -2.24 -9.72
C LEU A 44 -3.36 -3.30 -9.65
N PHE A 45 -4.61 -2.85 -9.74
CA PHE A 45 -5.83 -3.65 -9.82
C PHE A 45 -6.93 -2.87 -10.54
N THR A 46 -7.96 -3.56 -11.03
CA THR A 46 -9.09 -2.93 -11.72
C THR A 46 -10.40 -3.04 -10.93
N GLN A 47 -11.32 -2.09 -11.15
CA GLN A 47 -12.65 -2.13 -10.55
C GLN A 47 -13.38 -3.42 -10.93
N GLY A 48 -13.89 -4.13 -9.93
CA GLY A 48 -14.60 -5.40 -10.11
C GLY A 48 -13.70 -6.64 -10.13
N GLU A 49 -12.36 -6.49 -10.04
CA GLU A 49 -11.45 -7.60 -9.76
C GLU A 49 -11.78 -8.20 -8.38
N PRO A 50 -11.69 -9.54 -8.19
CA PRO A 50 -11.82 -10.14 -6.87
C PRO A 50 -10.84 -9.52 -5.87
N ALA A 51 -11.30 -9.31 -4.64
CA ALA A 51 -10.45 -8.78 -3.57
C ALA A 51 -9.21 -9.67 -3.39
N ARG A 52 -8.04 -9.04 -3.38
CA ARG A 52 -6.77 -9.73 -3.11
C ARG A 52 -6.71 -10.10 -1.62
N PRO A 53 -5.96 -11.15 -1.26
CA PRO A 53 -5.79 -11.55 0.14
C PRO A 53 -4.93 -10.57 0.96
N SER A 54 -4.41 -9.52 0.31
CA SER A 54 -3.53 -8.51 0.87
C SER A 54 -4.13 -7.12 0.68
N PHE A 55 -3.86 -6.22 1.61
CA PHE A 55 -4.00 -4.78 1.42
C PHE A 55 -2.68 -4.18 0.96
N PHE A 56 -2.70 -2.94 0.50
CA PHE A 56 -1.52 -2.24 0.02
C PHE A 56 -1.16 -1.07 0.92
N VAL A 57 0.13 -0.74 0.97
CA VAL A 57 0.65 0.47 1.61
C VAL A 57 1.56 1.17 0.61
N LEU A 58 1.27 2.43 0.30
CA LEU A 58 2.07 3.17 -0.67
C LEU A 58 3.37 3.67 -0.02
N LYS A 59 4.51 3.14 -0.47
CA LYS A 59 5.82 3.57 0.02
C LYS A 59 6.32 4.86 -0.65
N GLU A 60 6.13 4.99 -1.95
CA GLU A 60 6.71 6.07 -2.75
C GLU A 60 5.93 6.24 -4.05
N GLY A 61 5.75 7.48 -4.48
CA GLY A 61 4.94 7.84 -5.64
C GLY A 61 3.52 8.23 -5.27
N THR A 62 2.61 8.10 -6.23
CA THR A 62 1.19 8.44 -6.09
C THR A 62 0.36 7.41 -6.84
N ILE A 63 -0.72 6.94 -6.24
CA ILE A 63 -1.71 6.05 -6.87
C ILE A 63 -3.04 6.79 -6.98
N GLN A 64 -3.73 6.62 -8.11
CA GLN A 64 -5.06 7.20 -8.32
C GLN A 64 -6.09 6.08 -8.30
N LEU A 65 -7.08 6.20 -7.41
CA LEU A 65 -8.26 5.36 -7.45
C LEU A 65 -9.27 6.00 -8.42
N VAL A 66 -9.51 5.32 -9.53
CA VAL A 66 -10.39 5.79 -10.60
C VAL A 66 -11.63 4.91 -10.63
N GLU A 67 -12.81 5.54 -10.63
CA GLU A 67 -14.08 4.84 -10.84
C GLU A 67 -14.55 5.02 -12.28
N SER A 68 -14.90 3.90 -12.92
CA SER A 68 -15.50 3.92 -14.26
C SER A 68 -17.01 4.14 -14.16
N THR A 69 -17.49 5.27 -14.67
CA THR A 69 -18.92 5.62 -14.70
C THR A 69 -19.44 5.68 -16.15
N PRO A 70 -20.78 5.66 -16.38
CA PRO A 70 -21.33 5.88 -17.72
C PRO A 70 -20.95 7.22 -18.36
N LYS A 71 -20.48 8.19 -17.59
CA LYS A 71 -20.05 9.51 -18.07
C LYS A 71 -18.53 9.59 -18.34
N GLY A 72 -17.79 8.52 -18.05
CA GLY A 72 -16.34 8.45 -18.14
C GLY A 72 -15.68 8.06 -16.81
N GLU A 73 -14.36 8.16 -16.78
CA GLU A 73 -13.54 7.91 -15.60
C GLU A 73 -13.54 9.13 -14.67
N GLU A 74 -13.80 8.89 -13.38
CA GLU A 74 -13.71 9.90 -12.32
C GLU A 74 -12.65 9.48 -11.29
N ILE A 75 -11.71 10.37 -10.98
CA ILE A 75 -10.77 10.17 -9.88
C ILE A 75 -11.55 10.30 -8.57
N ARG A 76 -11.58 9.22 -7.78
CA ARG A 76 -12.21 9.19 -6.46
C ARG A 76 -11.24 9.55 -5.36
N GLU A 77 -10.01 9.07 -5.48
CA GLU A 77 -9.00 9.26 -4.46
C GLU A 77 -7.60 9.35 -5.09
N ILE A 78 -6.73 10.12 -4.45
CA ILE A 78 -5.32 10.18 -4.76
C ILE A 78 -4.61 9.74 -3.47
N CYS A 79 -3.93 8.60 -3.53
CA CYS A 79 -3.21 8.03 -2.41
C CYS A 79 -1.74 8.41 -2.51
N ASP A 80 -1.17 8.85 -1.39
CA ASP A 80 0.22 9.28 -1.24
C ASP A 80 0.97 8.38 -0.22
N GLU A 81 2.24 8.70 0.07
CA GLU A 81 3.09 7.91 0.98
C GLU A 81 2.41 7.64 2.33
N GLY A 82 2.29 6.35 2.67
CA GLY A 82 1.73 5.87 3.93
C GLY A 82 0.25 5.48 3.88
N ASP A 83 -0.45 5.81 2.79
CA ASP A 83 -1.86 5.44 2.63
C ASP A 83 -2.04 3.93 2.48
N VAL A 84 -3.15 3.45 3.04
CA VAL A 84 -3.55 2.04 3.07
C VAL A 84 -4.86 1.86 2.31
N PHE A 85 -4.90 0.93 1.35
CA PHE A 85 -6.07 0.65 0.51
C PHE A 85 -6.16 -0.82 0.09
#